data_AF-A0A177WQN4-F1
#
_entry.id   AF-A0A177WQN4-F1
#
_cell.length_a   1.000
_cell.length_b   1.000
_cell.length_c   1.000
_cell.angle_alpha   90.00
_cell.angle_beta   90.00
_cell.angle_gamma   90.00
#
_symmetry.space_group_name_H-M   'P 1'
#
loop_
_entity.id
_entity.type
_entity.pdbx_description
1 polymer ?
#
loop_
_entity_poly.entity_id
_entity_poly.type
_entity_poly.pdbx_seq_one_letter_code
_entity_poly.pdbx_strand_id
1 'polypeptide(L)' 'MAKQVRGPAHIRWGVINVEDESHCEFVHLRNFLTRTNLQDLIETTSLVHYETFRTRQLIALKESNSRPSTEQR' A
#
# COMPACT_ATOMS: atom_id res chain seq x y z
N MET A 1 9.56 -8.34 31.32
CA MET A 1 9.09 -7.20 30.53
C MET A 1 7.91 -7.66 29.68
N ALA A 2 6.71 -7.15 29.93
CA ALA A 2 5.47 -7.64 29.30
C ALA A 2 5.35 -7.10 27.86
N LYS A 3 5.22 -8.01 26.88
CA LYS A 3 4.99 -7.66 25.48
C LYS A 3 3.54 -7.17 25.34
N GLN A 4 3.35 -5.90 25.00
CA GLN A 4 2.03 -5.30 24.78
C GLN A 4 1.34 -5.98 23.59
N VAL A 5 0.29 -6.76 23.86
CA VAL A 5 -0.54 -7.40 22.84
C VAL A 5 -1.51 -6.35 22.29
N ARG A 6 -1.48 -6.10 20.97
CA ARG A 6 -2.35 -5.11 20.33
C ARG A 6 -3.78 -5.67 20.20
N GLY A 7 -4.68 -5.25 21.07
CA GLY A 7 -6.15 -5.22 20.90
C GLY A 7 -6.92 -6.56 20.96
N PRO A 8 -8.22 -6.56 21.32
CA PRO A 8 -8.88 -7.75 21.84
C PRO A 8 -9.67 -8.51 20.76
N ALA A 9 -9.35 -9.76 20.54
CA ALA A 9 -10.35 -10.73 20.09
C ALA A 9 -10.93 -11.41 21.33
N HIS A 10 -11.65 -10.65 22.16
CA HIS A 10 -12.54 -11.24 23.16
C HIS A 10 -13.74 -11.85 22.42
N ILE A 11 -13.54 -13.05 21.90
CA ILE A 11 -14.65 -13.96 21.62
C ILE A 11 -15.10 -14.47 22.99
N ARG A 12 -16.38 -14.82 23.16
CA ARG A 12 -16.95 -15.31 24.43
C ARG A 12 -16.21 -16.49 25.10
N TRP A 13 -15.17 -17.03 24.44
CA TRP A 13 -14.39 -18.22 24.77
C TRP A 13 -12.88 -17.98 24.99
N GLY A 14 -12.36 -16.74 24.90
CA GLY A 14 -10.94 -16.47 25.15
C GLY A 14 -10.36 -15.24 24.45
N VAL A 15 -9.04 -15.06 24.54
CA VAL A 15 -8.26 -14.01 23.86
C VAL A 15 -7.41 -14.65 22.77
N ILE A 16 -7.59 -14.23 21.52
CA ILE A 16 -6.70 -14.64 20.42
C ILE A 16 -5.48 -13.72 20.41
N ASN A 17 -4.29 -14.31 20.57
CA ASN A 17 -3.03 -13.60 20.40
C ASN A 17 -2.59 -13.69 18.94
N VAL A 18 -2.66 -12.57 18.20
CA VAL A 18 -2.29 -12.52 16.77
C VAL A 18 -0.77 -12.67 16.52
N GLU A 19 0.04 -12.52 17.56
CA GLU A 19 1.48 -12.75 17.49
C GLU A 19 1.84 -14.23 17.78
N ASP A 20 0.85 -15.07 18.04
CA ASP A 20 1.01 -16.52 18.19
C ASP A 20 0.69 -17.21 16.86
N GLU A 21 1.66 -17.94 16.32
CA GLU A 21 1.54 -18.67 15.06
C GLU A 21 0.49 -19.80 15.14
N SER A 22 0.16 -20.31 16.34
CA SER A 22 -0.89 -21.31 16.48
C SER A 22 -2.31 -20.75 16.37
N HIS A 23 -2.45 -19.43 16.45
CA HIS A 23 -3.74 -18.76 16.44
C HIS A 23 -4.10 -18.17 15.08
N CYS A 24 -3.13 -17.66 14.32
CA CYS A 24 -3.32 -17.20 12.96
C CYS A 24 -2.01 -16.98 12.19
N GLU A 25 -2.15 -16.88 10.87
CA GLU A 25 -1.05 -16.64 9.92
C GLU A 25 -0.51 -15.20 9.91
N PHE A 26 -0.88 -14.36 10.87
CA PHE A 26 -0.51 -12.94 10.88
C PHE A 26 1.01 -12.74 10.89
N VAL A 27 1.74 -13.57 11.65
CA VAL A 27 3.20 -13.50 11.74
C VAL A 27 3.84 -13.78 10.38
N HIS A 28 3.34 -14.78 9.65
CA HIS A 28 3.78 -15.11 8.29
C HIS A 28 3.50 -13.97 7.32
N LEU A 29 2.27 -13.41 7.33
CA LEU A 29 1.91 -12.28 6.48
C LEU A 29 2.78 -11.05 6.76
N ARG A 30 2.98 -10.71 8.04
CA ARG A 30 3.84 -9.58 8.44
C ARG A 30 5.26 -9.78 7.92
N ASN A 31 5.84 -10.96 8.12
CA ASN A 31 7.21 -11.23 7.69
C ASN A 31 7.33 -11.25 6.16
N PHE A 32 6.32 -11.79 5.46
CA PHE A 32 6.25 -11.76 4.01
C PHE A 32 6.27 -10.32 3.48
N LEU A 33 5.39 -9.46 3.99
CA LEU A 33 5.28 -8.08 3.52
C LEU A 33 6.46 -7.20 3.94
N THR A 34 6.95 -7.33 5.17
CA THR A 34 7.91 -6.35 5.73
C THR A 34 9.36 -6.79 5.68
N ARG A 35 9.64 -8.10 5.73
CA ARG A 35 11.02 -8.60 5.78
C ARG A 35 11.54 -9.09 4.43
N THR A 36 10.67 -9.62 3.58
CA THR A 36 11.08 -10.26 2.33
C THR A 36 10.65 -9.49 1.09
N ASN A 37 9.42 -8.97 1.04
CA ASN A 37 8.86 -8.37 -0.18
C ASN A 37 8.73 -6.83 -0.14
N LEU A 38 9.20 -6.17 0.92
CA LEU A 38 8.99 -4.73 1.10
C LEU A 38 9.67 -3.92 -0.01
N GLN A 39 10.89 -4.31 -0.39
CA GLN A 39 11.65 -3.63 -1.43
C GLN A 39 10.96 -3.76 -2.79
N ASP A 40 10.56 -4.97 -3.18
CA ASP A 40 9.84 -5.23 -4.44
C ASP A 40 8.52 -4.46 -4.50
N LEU A 41 7.81 -4.34 -3.38
CA LEU A 41 6.57 -3.57 -3.28
C LEU A 41 6.83 -2.06 -3.50
N ILE A 42 7.90 -1.52 -2.93
CA ILE A 42 8.32 -0.12 -3.14
C ILE A 42 8.71 0.08 -4.61
N GLU A 43 9.53 -0.80 -5.17
CA GLU A 43 10.01 -0.70 -6.55
C GLU A 43 8.86 -0.81 -7.55
N THR A 44 7.95 -1.76 -7.38
CA THR A 44 6.76 -1.89 -8.23
C THR A 44 5.90 -0.64 -8.15
N THR A 45 5.70 -0.10 -6.95
CA THR A 45 4.93 1.13 -6.78
C THR A 45 5.59 2.31 -7.47
N SER A 46 6.91 2.45 -7.38
CA SER A 46 7.63 3.56 -8.02
C SER A 46 7.69 3.40 -9.54
N LEU A 47 8.15 2.25 -10.03
CA LEU A 47 8.50 2.04 -11.43
C LEU A 47 7.28 1.75 -12.31
N VAL A 48 6.23 1.16 -11.73
CA VAL A 48 5.02 0.82 -12.49
C VAL A 48 3.91 1.82 -12.18
N HIS A 49 3.45 1.85 -10.93
CA HIS A 49 2.24 2.61 -10.60
C HIS A 49 2.45 4.13 -10.68
N TYR A 50 3.53 4.64 -10.08
CA TYR A 50 3.83 6.06 -10.10
C TYR A 50 4.22 6.54 -11.50
N GLU A 51 5.12 5.84 -12.21
CA GLU A 51 5.49 6.23 -13.57
C GLU A 51 4.30 6.17 -14.54
N THR A 52 3.46 5.14 -14.47
CA THR A 52 2.23 5.07 -15.30
C THR A 52 1.32 6.26 -15.03
N PHE A 53 1.11 6.60 -13.76
CA PHE A 53 0.32 7.76 -13.39
C PHE A 53 0.97 9.06 -13.89
N ARG A 54 2.28 9.23 -13.67
CA ARG A 54 3.06 10.40 -14.07
C ARG A 54 2.97 10.63 -15.58
N THR A 55 3.15 9.60 -16.40
CA THR A 55 3.03 9.72 -17.86
C THR A 55 1.63 10.18 -18.28
N ARG A 56 0.56 9.62 -17.69
CA ARG A 56 -0.82 10.04 -17.98
C ARG A 56 -1.06 11.51 -17.65
N GLN A 57 -0.58 11.95 -16.49
CA GLN A 57 -0.71 13.35 -16.07
C GLN A 57 0.05 14.29 -17.02
N LEU A 58 1.27 13.93 -17.44
CA LEU A 58 2.06 14.74 -18.36
C LEU A 58 1.41 14.86 -19.75
N ILE A 59 0.78 13.78 -20.25
CA ILE A 59 0.02 13.80 -21.51
C ILE A 59 -1.18 14.74 -21.39
N ALA A 60 -1.98 14.60 -20.33
CA ALA A 60 -3.15 15.46 -20.10
C ALA A 60 -2.75 16.95 -19.99
N LEU A 61 -1.64 17.25 -19.32
CA LEU A 61 -1.09 18.61 -19.25
C LEU A 61 -0.67 19.11 -20.63
N LYS A 62 0.04 18.30 -21.41
CA LYS A 62 0.43 18.65 -22.79
C LYS A 62 -0.82 18.94 -23.64
N GLU A 63 -1.84 18.10 -23.60
CA GLU A 63 -3.09 18.30 -24.32
C GLU A 63 -3.82 19.59 -23.91
N SER A 64 -3.82 19.91 -22.61
CA SER A 64 -4.40 21.17 -22.13
C SER A 64 -3.64 22.40 -22.65
N ASN A 65 -2.32 22.34 -22.71
CA ASN A 65 -1.46 23.43 -23.19
C ASN A 65 -1.46 23.56 -24.72
N SER A 66 -1.84 22.49 -25.42
CA SER A 66 -1.90 22.43 -26.89
C SER A 66 -3.23 22.94 -27.45
N ARG A 67 -4.22 23.25 -26.60
CA ARG A 67 -5.46 23.91 -27.05
C ARG A 67 -5.09 25.34 -27.44
N PRO A 68 -5.06 25.71 -28.73
CA PRO A 68 -4.94 27.11 -29.08
C PRO A 68 -6.09 27.84 -28.42
N SER A 69 -5.79 28.96 -27.76
CA SER A 69 -6.76 29.97 -27.40
C SER A 69 -7.33 30.55 -28.70
N THR A 70 -8.19 29.79 -29.38
CA THR A 70 -8.90 30.24 -30.55
C THR A 70 -9.95 31.24 -30.07
N GLU A 71 -9.53 32.49 -30.05
CA GLU A 71 -10.23 33.57 -30.75
C GLU A 71 -11.69 33.78 -30.36
N GLN A 72 -11.91 34.53 -29.27
CA GLN A 72 -13.09 35.39 -29.18
C GLN A 72 -12.74 36.73 -29.83
N ARG A 73 -13.19 36.91 -31.07
CA ARG A 73 -13.36 38.21 -31.73
C ARG A 73 -14.82 38.36 -32.14
#